data_AF-A0A2G9N896-F1
#
_entry.id   AF-A0A2G9N896-F1
#
_cell.length_a   1.000
_cell.length_b   1.000
_cell.length_c   1.000
_cell.angle_alpha   90.00
_cell.angle_beta   90.00
_cell.angle_gamma   90.00
#
_symmetry.space_group_name_H-M   'P 1'
#
loop_
_entity.id
_entity.type
_entity.pdbx_description
1 polymer ?
#
loop_
_entity_poly.entity_id
_entity_poly.type
_entity_poly.pdbx_seq_one_letter_code
_entity_poly.pdbx_strand_id
1 'polypeptide(L)'
;MNPKLFLGLALVLVSLIIGKITTVSFILFYDSRLWRYLSLIVYIISWPVIVLGAYICGVEGAPYLEKIYRYFNYKYYHYHAKKWYQKGKSFAIRKK
;
A
#
# COMPACT_ATOMS: atom_id res chain seq x y z
N MET A 1 11.28 -6.90 -6.91
CA MET A 1 10.05 -6.68 -6.13
C MET A 1 9.87 -7.90 -5.23
N ASN A 2 9.76 -7.73 -3.91
CA ASN A 2 9.70 -8.90 -3.01
C ASN A 2 8.42 -9.71 -3.29
N PRO A 3 8.51 -11.01 -3.64
CA PRO A 3 7.35 -11.81 -4.04
C PRO A 3 6.31 -11.94 -2.92
N LYS A 4 6.78 -11.98 -1.66
CA LYS A 4 5.91 -12.08 -0.49
C LYS A 4 5.10 -10.80 -0.22
N LEU A 5 5.68 -9.64 -0.52
CA LEU A 5 5.04 -8.33 -0.43
C LEU A 5 3.95 -8.17 -1.49
N PHE A 6 4.21 -8.64 -2.72
CA PHE A 6 3.20 -8.73 -3.78
C PHE A 6 2.07 -9.69 -3.41
N LEU A 7 2.41 -10.83 -2.79
CA LEU A 7 1.43 -11.82 -2.34
C LEU A 7 0.55 -11.27 -1.22
N GLY A 8 1.10 -10.58 -0.22
CA GLY A 8 0.34 -9.89 0.82
C GLY A 8 -0.60 -8.83 0.23
N LEU A 9 -0.11 -8.01 -0.70
CA LEU A 9 -0.91 -6.97 -1.35
C LEU A 9 -2.05 -7.58 -2.18
N ALA A 10 -1.76 -8.65 -2.92
CA ALA A 10 -2.74 -9.39 -3.69
C ALA A 10 -3.82 -10.00 -2.78
N LEU A 11 -3.43 -10.55 -1.62
CA LEU A 11 -4.35 -11.08 -0.62
C LEU A 11 -5.30 -10.02 -0.07
N VAL A 12 -4.79 -8.82 0.24
CA VAL A 12 -5.62 -7.69 0.69
C VAL A 12 -6.59 -7.27 -0.41
N LEU A 13 -6.10 -7.07 -1.64
CA LEU A 13 -6.92 -6.64 -2.77
C LEU A 13 -8.02 -7.66 -3.10
N VAL A 14 -7.67 -8.94 -3.19
CA VAL A 14 -8.62 -10.03 -3.45
C VAL A 14 -9.68 -10.09 -2.35
N SER A 15 -9.28 -9.96 -1.08
CA SER A 15 -10.25 -10.00 0.02
C SER A 15 -11.20 -8.80 0.02
N LEU A 16 -10.71 -7.60 -0.30
CA LEU A 16 -11.58 -6.42 -0.47
C LEU A 16 -12.57 -6.59 -1.62
N ILE A 17 -12.13 -7.16 -2.75
CA ILE A 17 -13.00 -7.45 -3.90
C ILE A 17 -14.08 -8.46 -3.50
N ILE A 18 -13.70 -9.55 -2.82
CA ILE A 18 -14.65 -10.56 -2.32
C ILE A 18 -15.63 -9.95 -1.32
N GLY A 19 -15.16 -9.09 -0.41
CA GLY A 19 -16.01 -8.37 0.54
C GLY A 19 -17.05 -7.49 -0.16
N LYS A 20 -16.67 -6.80 -1.23
CA LYS A 20 -17.61 -5.99 -2.02
C LYS A 20 -18.61 -6.84 -2.80
N ILE A 21 -18.14 -7.91 -3.45
CA ILE A 21 -19.01 -8.84 -4.19
C ILE A 21 -20.04 -9.48 -3.24
N THR A 22 -19.60 -9.96 -2.08
CA THR A 22 -20.51 -10.55 -1.07
C THR A 22 -21.54 -9.55 -0.57
N THR A 23 -21.16 -8.28 -0.36
CA THR A 23 -22.11 -7.23 0.03
C THR A 23 -23.14 -6.98 -1.07
N VAL A 24 -22.71 -6.90 -2.34
CA VAL A 24 -23.60 -6.70 -3.49
C VAL A 24 -24.54 -7.89 -3.68
N SER A 25 -24.02 -9.13 -3.60
CA SER A 25 -24.83 -10.35 -3.68
C SER A 25 -25.83 -10.45 -2.54
N PHE A 26 -25.47 -10.03 -1.33
CA PHE A 26 -26.39 -9.98 -0.19
C PHE A 26 -27.57 -9.04 -0.43
N ILE A 27 -27.33 -7.89 -1.07
CA ILE A 27 -28.37 -6.91 -1.41
C ILE A 27 -29.26 -7.45 -2.54
N LEU A 28 -28.66 -8.01 -3.61
CA LEU A 28 -29.39 -8.50 -4.78
C LEU A 28 -30.24 -9.75 -4.49
N PHE A 29 -29.74 -10.66 -3.65
CA PHE A 29 -30.40 -11.93 -3.34
C PHE A 29 -30.97 -11.97 -1.92
N TYR A 30 -31.35 -10.80 -1.38
CA TYR A 30 -31.81 -10.65 0.01
C TYR A 30 -32.99 -11.56 0.37
N ASP A 31 -33.88 -11.81 -0.60
CA ASP A 31 -35.11 -12.59 -0.43
C ASP A 31 -34.83 -14.09 -0.26
N SER A 32 -33.70 -14.57 -0.80
CA SER A 32 -33.34 -15.98 -0.71
C SER A 32 -32.55 -16.27 0.55
N ARG A 33 -33.18 -16.99 1.49
CA ARG A 33 -32.63 -17.31 2.82
C ARG A 33 -31.24 -17.96 2.76
N LEU A 34 -31.04 -18.87 1.81
CA LEU A 34 -29.78 -19.60 1.60
C LEU A 34 -28.63 -18.68 1.15
N TRP A 35 -28.88 -17.83 0.15
CA TRP A 35 -27.91 -16.88 -0.37
C TRP A 35 -27.48 -15.86 0.68
N ARG A 36 -28.44 -15.41 1.50
CA ARG A 36 -28.18 -14.47 2.59
C ARG A 36 -27.18 -15.01 3.62
N TYR A 37 -27.36 -16.25 4.07
CA TYR A 37 -26.45 -16.88 5.04
C TYR A 37 -25.08 -17.16 4.42
N LEU A 38 -25.03 -17.64 3.17
CA LEU A 38 -23.77 -17.86 2.46
C LEU A 38 -22.97 -16.56 2.28
N SER A 39 -23.62 -15.47 1.85
CA SER A 39 -22.96 -14.18 1.72
C SER A 39 -22.44 -13.64 3.06
N LEU A 40 -23.18 -13.84 4.16
CA LEU A 40 -22.75 -13.48 5.51
C LEU A 40 -21.51 -14.28 5.96
N ILE A 41 -21.51 -15.59 5.76
CA ILE A 41 -20.39 -16.47 6.14
C ILE A 41 -19.13 -16.09 5.35
N VAL A 42 -19.24 -15.92 4.03
CA VAL A 42 -18.10 -15.54 3.18
C VAL A 42 -17.59 -14.14 3.56
N TYR A 43 -18.48 -13.21 3.88
CA TYR A 43 -18.12 -11.89 4.36
C TYR A 43 -17.32 -11.96 5.67
N ILE A 44 -17.77 -12.74 6.66
CA ILE A 44 -17.06 -12.91 7.93
C ILE A 44 -15.67 -13.55 7.72
N ILE A 45 -15.57 -14.55 6.85
CA ILE A 45 -14.30 -15.23 6.54
C ILE A 45 -13.31 -14.30 5.81
N SER A 46 -13.81 -13.33 5.04
CA SER A 46 -12.95 -12.36 4.35
C SER A 46 -12.13 -11.47 5.31
N TRP A 47 -12.64 -11.22 6.53
CA TRP A 47 -12.00 -10.34 7.50
C TRP A 47 -10.64 -10.86 8.00
N PRO A 48 -10.51 -12.11 8.50
CA PRO A 48 -9.21 -12.69 8.84
C PRO A 48 -8.20 -12.62 7.69
N VAL A 49 -8.66 -12.82 6.45
CA VAL A 49 -7.80 -12.77 5.26
C VAL A 49 -7.27 -11.35 5.01
N ILE A 50 -8.09 -10.32 5.24
CA ILE A 50 -7.63 -8.91 5.18
C ILE A 50 -6.58 -8.66 6.26
N VAL A 51 -6.85 -9.08 7.50
CA VAL A 51 -5.92 -8.85 8.62
C VAL A 51 -4.59 -9.54 8.36
N LEU A 52 -4.60 -10.78 7.86
CA LEU A 52 -3.40 -11.53 7.55
C LEU A 52 -2.61 -10.90 6.40
N GLY A 53 -3.29 -10.50 5.32
CA GLY A 53 -2.68 -9.80 4.19
C GLY A 53 -2.08 -8.45 4.61
N ALA A 54 -2.80 -7.68 5.43
CA ALA A 54 -2.34 -6.39 5.95
C ALA A 54 -1.15 -6.56 6.90
N TYR A 55 -1.14 -7.61 7.73
CA TYR A 55 -0.01 -7.93 8.61
C TYR A 55 1.25 -8.28 7.80
N ILE A 56 1.12 -9.13 6.78
CA ILE A 56 2.23 -9.48 5.88
C ILE A 56 2.73 -8.24 5.14
N CYS A 57 1.82 -7.42 4.60
CA CYS A 57 2.18 -6.13 3.98
C CYS A 57 2.86 -5.17 4.95
N GLY A 58 2.45 -5.12 6.22
CA GLY A 58 3.06 -4.25 7.22
C GLY A 58 4.45 -4.71 7.61
N VAL A 59 4.60 -5.98 7.98
CA VAL A 59 5.88 -6.55 8.45
C VAL A 59 6.91 -6.59 7.33
N GLU A 60 6.53 -7.00 6.12
CA GLU A 60 7.46 -7.09 4.99
C GLU A 60 7.56 -5.80 4.18
N GLY A 61 6.53 -4.95 4.23
CA GLY A 61 6.51 -3.65 3.57
C GLY A 61 7.22 -2.54 4.34
N ALA A 62 7.28 -2.61 5.67
CA ALA A 62 8.02 -1.66 6.50
C ALA A 62 9.48 -1.45 6.04
N PRO A 63 10.31 -2.50 5.84
CA PRO A 63 11.69 -2.30 5.38
C PRO A 63 11.78 -1.81 3.93
N TYR A 64 10.74 -2.05 3.11
CA TYR A 64 10.68 -1.55 1.74
C TYR A 64 10.34 -0.06 1.68
N LEU A 65 9.38 0.37 2.51
CA LEU A 65 9.05 1.78 2.69
C LEU A 65 10.23 2.56 3.24
N GLU A 66 10.98 2.01 4.19
CA GLU A 66 12.19 2.65 4.72
C GLU A 66 13.26 2.86 3.63
N LYS A 67 13.50 1.87 2.76
CA LYS A 67 14.42 2.01 1.62
C LYS A 67 13.97 3.09 0.64
N ILE A 68 12.67 3.13 0.33
CA ILE A 68 12.09 4.16 -0.55
C ILE A 68 12.26 5.53 0.10
N TYR A 69 11.91 5.66 1.37
CA TYR A 69 12.01 6.92 2.11
C TYR A 69 13.45 7.41 2.17
N ARG A 70 14.40 6.52 2.45
CA ARG A 70 15.83 6.84 2.50
C ARG A 70 16.37 7.26 1.13
N TYR A 71 15.92 6.62 0.04
CA TYR A 71 16.28 7.00 -1.31
C TYR A 71 15.72 8.37 -1.71
N PHE A 72 14.46 8.64 -1.36
CA PHE A 72 13.83 9.95 -1.59
C PHE A 72 14.52 11.04 -0.78
N ASN A 73 14.79 10.81 0.51
CA ASN A 73 15.52 11.76 1.35
C ASN A 73 16.92 12.02 0.81
N TYR A 74 17.66 10.98 0.43
CA TYR A 74 18.99 11.12 -0.15
C TYR A 74 18.97 11.95 -1.45
N LYS A 75 18.02 11.66 -2.35
CA LYS A 75 17.83 12.41 -3.60
C LYS A 75 17.49 13.89 -3.33
N TYR A 76 16.63 14.15 -2.36
CA TYR A 76 16.27 15.51 -1.95
C TYR A 76 17.48 16.26 -1.37
N TYR A 77 18.24 15.61 -0.48
CA TYR A 77 19.42 16.17 0.14
C TYR A 77 20.49 16.54 -0.90
N HIS A 78 20.76 15.63 -1.84
CA HIS A 78 21.75 15.86 -2.88
C HIS A 78 21.34 16.96 -3.86
N TYR A 79 20.04 17.03 -4.19
CA TYR A 79 19.49 18.09 -5.02
C TYR A 79 19.65 19.47 -4.39
N HIS A 80 19.33 19.61 -3.09
CA HIS A 80 19.51 20.86 -2.37
C HIS A 80 20.99 21.22 -2.23
N ALA A 81 21.85 20.28 -1.83
CA ALA A 81 23.29 20.52 -1.69
C ALA A 81 23.93 21.02 -3.00
N LYS A 82 23.59 20.41 -4.14
CA LYS A 82 24.07 20.84 -5.46
C LYS A 82 23.60 22.26 -5.82
N LYS A 83 22.35 22.59 -5.49
CA LYS A 83 21.76 23.91 -5.75
C LYS A 83 22.42 25.01 -4.91
N TRP A 84 22.69 24.75 -3.63
CA TRP A 84 23.42 25.67 -2.77
C TRP A 84 24.87 25.86 -3.22
N TYR A 85 25.56 24.80 -3.61
CA TYR A 85 26.93 24.86 -4.12
C TYR A 85 27.04 25.70 -5.40
N GLN A 86 26.14 25.49 -6.36
CA GLN A 86 26.11 26.27 -7.60
C GLN A 86 25.81 27.76 -7.34
N LYS A 87 24.89 28.05 -6.40
CA LYS A 87 24.56 29.41 -6.00
C LYS A 87 25.74 30.09 -5.30
N GLY A 88 26.44 29.40 -4.39
CA GLY A 88 27.65 29.91 -3.75
C GLY A 88 28.78 30.19 -4.75
N LYS A 89 28.96 29.31 -5.74
CA LYS A 89 29.96 29.48 -6.80
C LYS A 89 29.67 30.69 -7.69
N SER A 90 28.41 30.95 -8.05
CA SER A 90 28.04 32.14 -8.83
C SER A 90 28.20 33.45 -8.04
N PHE A 91 27.94 33.43 -6.73
CA PHE A 91 28.24 34.58 -5.85
C PHE A 91 29.74 34.85 -5.71
N ALA A 92 30.58 33.81 -5.65
CA ALA A 92 32.03 33.97 -5.54
C ALA A 92 32.67 34.55 -6.82
N ILE A 93 32.15 34.19 -8.00
CA ILE A 93 32.63 34.72 -9.29
C ILE A 93 32.26 36.19 -9.46
N ARG A 94 31.11 36.64 -8.92
CA ARG A 94 30.62 38.02 -9.05
C ARG A 94 31.30 39.04 -8.12
N LYS A 95 32.10 38.56 -7.16
CA LYS A 95 32.86 39.37 -6.19
C LYS A 95 34.34 39.58 -6.59
N LYS A 96 34.80 38.94 -7.67
CA LYS A 96 36.08 39.21 -8.32
C LYS A 96 35.86 40.20 -9.45
#